data_AF-A0A194W774-F1
#
_entry.id   AF-A0A194W774-F1
#
_cell.length_a   1.000
_cell.length_b   1.000
_cell.length_c   1.000
_cell.angle_alpha   90.00
_cell.angle_beta   90.00
_cell.angle_gamma   90.00
#
_symmetry.space_group_name_H-M   'P 1'
#
loop_
_entity.id
_entity.type
_entity.pdbx_description
1 polymer ?
#
loop_
_entity_poly.entity_id
_entity_poly.type
_entity_poly.pdbx_seq_one_letter_code
_entity_poly.pdbx_strand_id
1 'polypeptide(L)'
;MALNSPLAVHIFGPSTEGYEARSAWLSRLWAYNVPPTDVETLDKFDSYFRALRKQLMHVRPNLSPHDPVYILLTHEDLLQLIYILRDHRACRRGEIYEEISHRCDDGDFIVAKGSSWQGFSVAGEGVHPWNDKETFIASISSDLALERKLEDEEGREFSYLFNVWDIKRKTINFHFTDNLLEHLRIRRGHLKETTIMICHHATTLDRLRGYFDGDWPPGFDSDTFIDETLNTLALLIPNEQYIMHTRTAWSWYGSEMEGYRQYGEPLDGEARNQRYLTRRIQDYRFWRHRLLQIEKLVDESAPKGLFDWSRERLKGRERYAFWMAVLGGIALPTLLALLALIPSIFQAVES
;
A
#
# COMPACT_ATOMS: atom_id res chain seq x y z
N MET A 1 40.12 5.20 -21.58
CA MET A 1 38.98 4.56 -22.26
C MET A 1 38.86 3.16 -21.68
N ALA A 2 37.70 2.79 -21.14
CA ALA A 2 37.46 1.74 -20.12
C ALA A 2 37.91 2.13 -18.69
N LEU A 3 36.97 2.69 -17.92
CA LEU A 3 37.08 2.77 -16.46
C LEU A 3 36.89 1.36 -15.90
N ASN A 4 37.98 0.61 -15.77
CA ASN A 4 38.10 -0.49 -14.81
C ASN A 4 38.19 0.10 -13.41
N SER A 5 37.10 0.74 -12.96
CA SER A 5 37.06 1.33 -11.63
C SER A 5 36.62 0.26 -10.61
N PRO A 6 37.43 -0.01 -9.57
CA PRO A 6 37.08 -0.91 -8.47
C PRO A 6 35.85 -0.42 -7.65
N LEU A 7 35.30 0.76 -7.98
CA LEU A 7 34.08 1.30 -7.38
C LEU A 7 32.85 0.41 -7.59
N ALA A 8 32.78 -0.40 -8.66
CA ALA A 8 31.64 -1.29 -8.88
C ALA A 8 31.43 -2.34 -7.76
N VAL A 9 32.48 -2.67 -7.00
CA VAL A 9 32.46 -3.61 -5.87
C VAL A 9 32.12 -2.90 -4.55
N HIS A 10 32.30 -1.58 -4.47
CA HIS A 10 32.03 -0.78 -3.27
C HIS A 10 30.64 -0.15 -3.23
N ILE A 11 29.94 -0.06 -4.37
CA ILE A 11 28.59 0.56 -4.48
C ILE A 11 27.55 -0.20 -3.65
N PHE A 12 27.76 -1.48 -3.39
CA PHE A 12 27.08 -2.23 -2.33
C PHE A 12 28.05 -3.29 -1.81
N GLY A 13 28.89 -2.92 -0.85
CA GLY A 13 29.59 -3.94 -0.06
C GLY A 13 28.58 -4.86 0.65
N PRO A 14 28.98 -6.03 1.17
CA PRO A 14 28.16 -7.03 1.91
C PRO A 14 27.41 -6.51 3.17
N SER A 15 27.35 -5.19 3.35
CA SER A 15 26.88 -4.42 4.50
C SER A 15 25.36 -4.26 4.69
N THR A 16 24.51 -5.00 3.97
CA THR A 16 23.09 -5.15 4.38
C THR A 16 22.65 -6.61 4.52
N GLU A 17 23.51 -7.55 4.13
CA GLU A 17 23.21 -8.98 4.21
C GLU A 17 23.61 -9.58 5.57
N GLY A 18 24.66 -9.06 6.19
CA GLY A 18 25.09 -9.52 7.51
C GLY A 18 24.20 -9.00 8.64
N TYR A 19 23.97 -9.85 9.65
CA TYR A 19 23.26 -9.47 10.88
C TYR A 19 23.88 -8.28 11.60
N GLU A 20 25.22 -8.15 11.58
CA GLU A 20 25.95 -6.97 12.08
C GLU A 20 25.53 -5.67 11.41
N ALA A 21 25.36 -5.72 10.10
CA ALA A 21 25.07 -4.53 9.34
C ALA A 21 23.58 -4.16 9.44
N ARG A 22 22.69 -5.15 9.51
CA ARG A 22 21.26 -4.95 9.80
C ARG A 22 21.04 -4.41 11.21
N SER A 23 21.73 -4.96 12.20
CA SER A 23 21.75 -4.46 13.59
C SER A 23 22.21 -3.01 13.64
N ALA A 24 23.32 -2.68 12.97
CA ALA A 24 23.83 -1.31 12.89
C ALA A 24 22.83 -0.37 12.21
N TRP A 25 22.14 -0.82 11.15
CA TRP A 25 21.08 -0.07 10.47
C TRP A 25 19.92 0.28 11.41
N LEU A 26 19.38 -0.71 12.11
CA LEU A 26 18.28 -0.51 13.06
C LEU A 26 18.71 0.40 14.22
N SER A 27 19.94 0.23 14.70
CA SER A 27 20.52 1.02 15.79
C SER A 27 20.84 2.47 15.39
N ARG A 28 20.94 2.79 14.10
CA ARG A 28 21.24 4.15 13.64
C ARG A 28 20.01 4.89 13.13
N LEU A 29 19.19 4.24 12.31
CA LEU A 29 18.00 4.87 11.72
C LEU A 29 16.87 4.99 12.73
N TRP A 30 16.68 3.94 13.49
CA TRP A 30 15.56 3.79 14.39
C TRP A 30 16.08 3.51 15.78
N ALA A 31 17.29 3.96 16.15
CA ALA A 31 18.01 3.67 17.42
C ALA A 31 17.50 2.45 18.22
N TYR A 32 17.32 1.35 17.48
CA TYR A 32 16.73 0.11 17.92
C TYR A 32 17.90 -0.84 18.08
N ASN A 33 18.44 -0.83 19.30
CA ASN A 33 19.70 -1.50 19.64
C ASN A 33 19.51 -3.01 19.72
N VAL A 34 19.46 -3.66 18.56
CA VAL A 34 19.39 -5.12 18.44
C VAL A 34 20.80 -5.65 18.34
N PRO A 35 21.28 -6.51 19.25
CA PRO A 35 22.57 -7.16 19.09
C PRO A 35 22.61 -7.96 17.78
N PRO A 36 23.74 -7.99 17.07
CA PRO A 36 23.84 -8.75 15.83
C PRO A 36 23.74 -10.27 16.02
N THR A 37 23.84 -10.73 17.26
CA THR A 37 23.59 -12.12 17.66
C THR A 37 22.11 -12.46 17.80
N ASP A 38 21.21 -11.48 17.86
CA ASP A 38 19.77 -11.68 17.96
C ASP A 38 19.14 -11.85 16.57
N VAL A 39 19.46 -13.00 15.97
CA VAL A 39 19.03 -13.40 14.63
C VAL A 39 17.50 -13.39 14.52
N GLU A 40 16.79 -13.87 15.53
CA GLU A 40 15.33 -13.93 15.51
C GLU A 40 14.69 -12.53 15.41
N THR A 41 15.24 -11.56 16.15
CA THR A 41 14.75 -10.18 16.08
C THR A 41 15.07 -9.54 14.73
N LEU A 42 16.24 -9.83 14.16
CA LEU A 42 16.69 -9.31 12.87
C LEU A 42 15.92 -9.91 11.68
N ASP A 43 15.65 -11.22 11.69
CA ASP A 43 14.86 -11.89 10.66
C ASP A 43 13.44 -11.32 10.57
N LYS A 44 12.89 -10.87 11.69
CA LYS A 44 11.58 -10.17 11.73
C LYS A 44 11.60 -8.80 11.00
N PHE A 45 12.78 -8.22 10.72
CA PHE A 45 12.92 -7.02 9.87
C PHE A 45 13.34 -7.35 8.42
N ASP A 46 13.39 -8.63 8.03
CA ASP A 46 13.80 -9.03 6.68
C ASP A 46 12.92 -8.43 5.59
N SER A 47 11.63 -8.24 5.87
CA SER A 47 10.70 -7.59 4.94
C SER A 47 11.13 -6.15 4.63
N TYR A 48 11.48 -5.38 5.67
CA TYR A 48 12.00 -4.02 5.55
C TYR A 48 13.31 -3.97 4.75
N PHE A 49 14.30 -4.79 5.12
CA PHE A 49 15.60 -4.78 4.43
C PHE A 49 15.51 -5.21 2.96
N ARG A 50 14.57 -6.12 2.64
CA ARG A 50 14.27 -6.50 1.25
C ARG A 50 13.61 -5.37 0.46
N ALA A 51 12.61 -4.71 1.04
CA ALA A 51 11.92 -3.57 0.42
C ALA A 51 12.91 -2.45 0.08
N LEU A 52 13.76 -2.10 1.04
CA LEU A 52 14.85 -1.13 0.86
C LEU A 52 15.79 -1.54 -0.29
N ARG A 53 16.21 -2.81 -0.33
CA ARG A 53 17.08 -3.32 -1.41
C ARG A 53 16.41 -3.20 -2.77
N LYS A 54 15.13 -3.51 -2.87
CA LYS A 54 14.34 -3.43 -4.11
C LYS A 54 14.21 -1.99 -4.60
N GLN A 55 13.94 -1.05 -3.69
CA GLN A 55 13.89 0.37 -3.99
C GLN A 55 15.24 0.88 -4.53
N LEU A 56 16.35 0.50 -3.89
CA LEU A 56 17.69 0.82 -4.36
C LEU A 56 18.00 0.20 -5.74
N MET A 57 17.53 -1.01 -6.02
CA MET A 57 17.72 -1.69 -7.31
C MET A 57 16.88 -1.09 -8.45
N HIS A 58 15.70 -0.51 -8.18
CA HIS A 58 14.85 0.15 -9.19
C HIS A 58 15.41 1.50 -9.65
N VAL A 59 16.25 2.15 -8.83
CA VAL A 59 16.95 3.39 -9.21
C VAL A 59 18.02 3.13 -10.27
N ARG A 60 18.58 1.92 -10.33
CA ARG A 60 19.74 1.53 -11.16
C ARG A 60 19.52 1.55 -12.69
N PRO A 61 18.39 1.09 -13.27
CA PRO A 61 18.26 0.91 -14.73
C PRO A 61 17.83 2.15 -15.50
N ASN A 62 17.23 3.14 -14.84
CA ASN A 62 16.67 4.35 -15.48
C ASN A 62 17.69 5.48 -15.65
N LEU A 63 18.99 5.17 -15.58
CA LEU A 63 20.07 6.15 -15.57
C LEU A 63 20.77 6.21 -16.92
N SER A 64 20.79 7.40 -17.53
CA SER A 64 21.57 7.67 -18.74
C SER A 64 23.07 7.73 -18.40
N PRO A 65 23.96 7.12 -19.21
CA PRO A 65 25.41 7.10 -18.95
C PRO A 65 26.09 8.49 -19.02
N HIS A 66 25.36 9.54 -19.39
CA HIS A 66 25.86 10.91 -19.50
C HIS A 66 25.39 11.84 -18.38
N ASP A 67 24.47 11.41 -17.52
CA ASP A 67 24.11 12.16 -16.33
C ASP A 67 25.12 11.82 -15.22
N PRO A 68 25.79 12.82 -14.59
CA PRO A 68 26.67 12.57 -13.47
C PRO A 68 25.82 12.22 -12.24
N VAL A 69 25.41 10.96 -12.15
CA VAL A 69 24.54 10.47 -11.08
C VAL A 69 25.35 9.68 -10.06
N TYR A 70 25.54 10.28 -8.89
CA TYR A 70 25.98 9.61 -7.67
C TYR A 70 24.71 9.27 -6.87
N ILE A 71 24.32 8.00 -6.94
CA ILE A 71 23.26 7.36 -6.14
C ILE A 71 23.65 7.49 -4.65
N LEU A 72 22.73 7.47 -3.69
CA LEU A 72 23.07 7.23 -2.28
C LEU A 72 23.96 5.97 -2.20
N LEU A 73 25.27 6.15 -2.05
CA LEU A 73 26.27 5.10 -2.26
C LEU A 73 26.41 4.21 -1.02
N THR A 74 26.04 4.76 0.13
CA THR A 74 26.22 4.13 1.43
C THR A 74 25.00 4.32 2.34
N HIS A 75 24.94 3.51 3.39
CA HIS A 75 23.98 3.70 4.49
C HIS A 75 24.10 5.08 5.15
N GLU A 76 25.33 5.58 5.27
CA GLU A 76 25.61 6.90 5.83
C GLU A 76 24.95 8.00 5.00
N ASP A 77 24.92 7.84 3.68
CA ASP A 77 24.30 8.83 2.81
C ASP A 77 22.77 8.90 3.02
N LEU A 78 22.12 7.74 3.20
CA LEU A 78 20.69 7.70 3.51
C LEU A 78 20.39 8.29 4.88
N LEU A 79 21.22 7.99 5.88
CA LEU A 79 21.10 8.54 7.23
C LEU A 79 21.23 10.06 7.21
N GLN A 80 22.26 10.59 6.55
CA GLN A 80 22.45 12.02 6.43
C GLN A 80 21.27 12.69 5.73
N LEU A 81 20.75 12.08 4.66
CA LEU A 81 19.53 12.58 4.01
C LEU A 81 18.36 12.62 4.99
N ILE A 82 18.13 11.56 5.76
CA ILE A 82 17.06 11.50 6.77
C ILE A 82 17.27 12.57 7.85
N TYR A 83 18.49 12.77 8.33
CA TYR A 83 18.80 13.83 9.30
C TYR A 83 18.56 15.22 8.73
N ILE A 84 18.98 15.49 7.48
CA ILE A 84 18.70 16.76 6.81
C ILE A 84 17.18 16.97 6.71
N LEU A 85 16.41 15.96 6.29
CA LEU A 85 14.96 16.08 6.21
C LEU A 85 14.30 16.28 7.58
N ARG A 86 14.84 15.64 8.62
CA ARG A 86 14.37 15.79 10.00
C ARG A 86 14.63 17.20 10.52
N ASP A 87 15.86 17.67 10.38
CA ASP A 87 16.33 18.94 10.93
C ASP A 87 15.77 20.14 10.14
N HIS A 88 15.52 19.95 8.83
CA HIS A 88 14.98 20.96 7.91
C HIS A 88 13.52 20.69 7.53
N ARG A 89 12.72 20.11 8.43
CA ARG A 89 11.29 19.78 8.21
C ARG A 89 10.41 20.97 7.76
N ALA A 90 10.79 22.19 8.11
CA ALA A 90 10.08 23.42 7.73
C ALA A 90 10.56 24.02 6.41
N CYS A 91 11.61 23.48 5.81
CA CYS A 91 12.15 23.96 4.55
C CYS A 91 11.28 23.52 3.38
N ARG A 92 11.31 24.34 2.33
CA ARG A 92 10.75 24.02 1.01
C ARG A 92 11.69 23.09 0.28
N ARG A 93 11.14 22.44 -0.74
CA ARG A 93 11.88 21.49 -1.56
C ARG A 93 13.20 22.09 -2.07
N GLY A 94 13.16 23.21 -2.79
CA GLY A 94 14.35 23.92 -3.28
C GLY A 94 15.40 24.29 -2.22
N GLU A 95 14.98 24.61 -1.00
CA GLU A 95 15.91 24.95 0.10
C GLU A 95 16.66 23.70 0.59
N ILE A 96 15.97 22.55 0.65
CA ILE A 96 16.61 21.26 0.96
C ILE A 96 17.59 20.85 -0.15
N TYR A 97 17.29 21.16 -1.42
CA TYR A 97 18.24 20.94 -2.52
C TYR A 97 19.51 21.76 -2.38
N GLU A 98 19.38 23.03 -2.02
CA GLU A 98 20.52 23.92 -1.83
C GLU A 98 21.40 23.45 -0.67
N GLU A 99 20.80 23.09 0.47
CA GLU A 99 21.50 22.53 1.63
C GLU A 99 22.24 21.24 1.27
N ILE A 100 21.56 20.32 0.57
CA ILE A 100 22.17 19.08 0.09
C ILE A 100 23.34 19.39 -0.86
N SER A 101 23.16 20.31 -1.82
CA SER A 101 24.20 20.67 -2.78
C SER A 101 25.42 21.28 -2.09
N HIS A 102 25.21 22.14 -1.09
CA HIS A 102 26.30 22.76 -0.33
C HIS A 102 27.13 21.71 0.41
N ARG A 103 26.48 20.79 1.12
CA ARG A 103 27.17 19.68 1.81
C ARG A 103 27.88 18.72 0.84
N CYS A 104 27.38 18.61 -0.39
CA CYS A 104 28.06 17.85 -1.42
C CYS A 104 29.34 18.52 -1.93
N ASP A 105 29.29 19.84 -2.11
CA ASP A 105 30.45 20.62 -2.56
C ASP A 105 31.54 20.68 -1.48
N ASP A 106 31.17 20.61 -0.20
CA ASP A 106 32.09 20.53 0.94
C ASP A 106 32.75 19.14 1.12
N GLY A 107 32.29 18.13 0.37
CA GLY A 107 32.80 16.75 0.46
C GLY A 107 32.31 15.96 1.68
N ASP A 108 31.39 16.53 2.46
CA ASP A 108 30.73 15.89 3.60
C ASP A 108 29.72 14.82 3.15
N PHE A 109 29.24 14.97 1.91
CA PHE A 109 28.16 14.18 1.35
C PHE A 109 28.36 13.99 -0.16
N ILE A 110 27.78 12.94 -0.75
CA ILE A 110 27.73 12.80 -2.20
C ILE A 110 26.28 12.55 -2.60
N VAL A 111 25.57 13.61 -2.98
CA VAL A 111 24.23 13.52 -3.59
C VAL A 111 24.25 14.20 -4.95
N ALA A 112 23.83 13.43 -5.95
CA ALA A 112 23.84 13.91 -7.32
C ALA A 112 22.94 15.14 -7.49
N LYS A 113 23.42 16.08 -8.30
CA LYS A 113 22.57 17.07 -8.97
C LYS A 113 21.46 16.34 -9.73
N GLY A 114 20.22 16.48 -9.26
CA GLY A 114 19.03 15.81 -9.81
C GLY A 114 18.57 14.53 -9.09
N SER A 115 19.32 13.99 -8.12
CA SER A 115 19.03 12.69 -7.45
C SER A 115 18.24 12.76 -6.15
N SER A 116 18.15 13.92 -5.51
CA SER A 116 17.03 14.31 -4.63
C SER A 116 15.67 13.64 -4.93
N TRP A 117 15.20 13.61 -6.19
CA TRP A 117 13.98 12.93 -6.62
C TRP A 117 14.02 11.45 -6.24
N GLN A 118 15.17 10.80 -6.37
CA GLN A 118 15.41 9.38 -6.13
C GLN A 118 15.65 9.03 -4.66
N GLY A 119 16.26 9.91 -3.85
CA GLY A 119 16.33 9.73 -2.39
C GLY A 119 14.93 9.69 -1.76
N PHE A 120 13.99 10.51 -2.27
CA PHE A 120 12.57 10.40 -1.96
C PHE A 120 11.90 9.16 -2.60
N SER A 121 12.34 8.73 -3.79
CA SER A 121 11.87 7.50 -4.45
C SER A 121 12.29 6.21 -3.75
N VAL A 122 13.36 6.23 -2.94
CA VAL A 122 13.75 5.08 -2.11
C VAL A 122 12.71 4.82 -1.02
N ALA A 123 11.76 5.73 -0.74
CA ALA A 123 10.63 5.43 0.14
C ALA A 123 9.43 4.76 -0.58
N GLY A 124 9.47 4.62 -1.91
CA GLY A 124 8.59 3.72 -2.66
C GLY A 124 8.20 4.20 -4.05
N GLU A 125 7.84 3.23 -4.91
CA GLU A 125 7.17 3.53 -6.18
C GLU A 125 5.91 4.33 -5.89
N GLY A 126 5.82 5.55 -6.42
CA GLY A 126 4.74 6.48 -6.11
C GLY A 126 5.25 7.71 -5.38
N VAL A 127 6.03 8.51 -6.10
CA VAL A 127 6.59 9.78 -5.63
C VAL A 127 5.49 10.61 -4.96
N HIS A 128 5.61 10.82 -3.66
CA HIS A 128 4.82 11.83 -2.97
C HIS A 128 5.12 13.18 -3.63
N PRO A 129 4.14 13.86 -4.25
CA PRO A 129 4.37 15.00 -5.12
C PRO A 129 4.67 16.28 -4.32
N TRP A 130 5.80 16.27 -3.60
CA TRP A 130 6.27 17.43 -2.88
C TRP A 130 6.85 18.45 -3.85
N ASN A 131 6.36 19.69 -3.79
CA ASN A 131 6.75 20.77 -4.69
C ASN A 131 7.30 21.97 -3.89
N ASP A 132 7.96 22.91 -4.58
CA ASP A 132 8.61 24.06 -3.94
C ASP A 132 7.66 25.07 -3.28
N LYS A 133 6.35 24.91 -3.44
CA LYS A 133 5.35 25.86 -2.89
C LYS A 133 4.99 25.57 -1.44
N GLU A 134 5.30 24.38 -0.94
CA GLU A 134 4.94 23.94 0.40
C GLU A 134 6.15 23.31 1.12
N THR A 135 6.11 23.34 2.46
CA THR A 135 7.13 22.67 3.28
C THR A 135 6.91 21.16 3.22
N PHE A 136 7.95 20.38 3.54
CA PHE A 136 7.84 18.91 3.53
C PHE A 136 6.69 18.43 4.44
N ILE A 137 6.59 18.98 5.65
CA ILE A 137 5.51 18.65 6.59
C ILE A 137 4.14 19.08 6.08
N ALA A 138 4.02 20.24 5.42
CA ALA A 138 2.75 20.67 4.84
C ALA A 138 2.30 19.70 3.73
N SER A 139 3.24 19.24 2.90
CA SER A 139 2.95 18.28 1.83
C SER A 139 2.45 16.94 2.39
N ILE A 140 3.13 16.39 3.39
CA ILE A 140 2.71 15.15 4.07
C ILE A 140 1.36 15.32 4.77
N SER A 141 1.17 16.44 5.48
CA SER A 141 -0.08 16.74 6.19
C SER A 141 -1.26 16.90 5.23
N SER A 142 -1.02 17.49 4.05
CA SER A 142 -1.99 17.63 2.97
C SER A 142 -2.36 16.27 2.35
N ASP A 143 -1.37 15.40 2.11
CA ASP A 143 -1.58 14.07 1.53
C ASP A 143 -2.28 13.08 2.48
N LEU A 144 -2.06 13.24 3.79
CA LEU A 144 -2.81 12.57 4.86
C LEU A 144 -4.10 13.31 5.23
N ALA A 145 -4.38 14.47 4.60
CA ALA A 145 -5.56 15.30 4.80
C ALA A 145 -5.87 15.65 6.27
N LEU A 146 -4.84 15.88 7.09
CA LEU A 146 -4.96 16.09 8.54
C LEU A 146 -5.79 17.30 8.95
N GLU A 147 -5.94 18.29 8.06
CA GLU A 147 -6.65 19.54 8.33
C GLU A 147 -8.12 19.52 7.87
N ARG A 148 -8.59 18.45 7.21
CA ARG A 148 -9.98 18.39 6.74
C ARG A 148 -10.92 18.00 7.87
N LYS A 149 -11.63 19.01 8.40
CA LYS A 149 -12.85 18.80 9.17
C LYS A 149 -13.91 18.15 8.28
N LEU A 150 -14.25 16.90 8.60
CA LEU A 150 -15.42 16.21 8.06
C LEU A 150 -16.46 16.24 9.18
N GLU A 151 -17.27 17.29 9.21
CA GLU A 151 -18.22 17.56 10.30
C GLU A 151 -19.46 16.62 10.26
N ASP A 152 -19.61 15.79 9.23
CA ASP A 152 -20.83 14.99 8.96
C ASP A 152 -20.73 13.48 9.28
N GLU A 153 -19.64 13.00 9.91
CA GLU A 153 -19.40 11.54 10.07
C GLU A 153 -19.37 11.08 11.54
N GLU A 154 -19.80 11.93 12.48
CA GLU A 154 -19.77 11.62 13.92
C GLU A 154 -20.74 10.47 14.25
N GLY A 155 -20.24 9.44 14.95
CA GLY A 155 -21.01 8.24 15.31
C GLY A 155 -21.26 7.25 14.16
N ARG A 156 -20.77 7.51 12.94
CA ARG A 156 -20.88 6.55 11.83
C ARG A 156 -19.77 5.50 11.90
N GLU A 157 -20.11 4.27 11.53
CA GLU A 157 -19.19 3.13 11.45
C GLU A 157 -19.07 2.61 10.03
N PHE A 158 -17.88 2.12 9.66
CA PHE A 158 -17.67 1.39 8.41
C PHE A 158 -18.48 0.09 8.41
N SER A 159 -19.10 -0.20 7.26
CA SER A 159 -19.88 -1.41 7.04
C SER A 159 -19.09 -2.69 7.38
N TYR A 160 -19.75 -3.70 7.94
CA TYR A 160 -19.17 -5.03 8.17
C TYR A 160 -18.61 -5.67 6.90
N LEU A 161 -19.14 -5.29 5.74
CA LEU A 161 -18.72 -5.72 4.41
C LEU A 161 -17.59 -4.86 3.83
N PHE A 162 -16.99 -3.97 4.61
CA PHE A 162 -15.88 -3.13 4.20
C PHE A 162 -14.54 -3.83 4.45
N ASN A 163 -14.25 -4.88 3.67
CA ASN A 163 -13.01 -5.66 3.75
C ASN A 163 -12.52 -6.06 2.33
N VAL A 164 -11.26 -6.48 2.21
CA VAL A 164 -10.61 -6.78 0.91
C VAL A 164 -11.34 -7.85 0.09
N TRP A 165 -12.00 -8.80 0.75
CA TRP A 165 -12.76 -9.84 0.04
C TRP A 165 -14.01 -9.26 -0.62
N ASP A 166 -14.80 -8.49 0.13
CA ASP A 166 -16.01 -7.86 -0.38
C ASP A 166 -15.67 -6.77 -1.42
N ILE A 167 -14.58 -6.03 -1.22
CA ILE A 167 -14.03 -5.10 -2.21
C ILE A 167 -13.69 -5.84 -3.53
N LYS A 168 -12.98 -6.97 -3.45
CA LYS A 168 -12.61 -7.76 -4.63
C LYS A 168 -13.83 -8.30 -5.38
N ARG A 169 -14.91 -8.63 -4.69
CA ARG A 169 -16.17 -9.08 -5.31
C ARG A 169 -16.85 -7.99 -6.14
N LYS A 170 -16.55 -6.71 -5.89
CA LYS A 170 -17.07 -5.58 -6.67
C LYS A 170 -16.13 -5.07 -7.78
N THR A 171 -15.18 -5.90 -8.23
CA THR A 171 -14.29 -5.62 -9.38
C THR A 171 -13.23 -4.55 -9.09
N ILE A 172 -13.00 -4.25 -7.82
CA ILE A 172 -11.88 -3.43 -7.38
C ILE A 172 -10.73 -4.37 -7.03
N ASN A 173 -9.56 -4.14 -7.63
CA ASN A 173 -8.36 -4.90 -7.32
C ASN A 173 -7.67 -4.28 -6.10
N PHE A 174 -6.80 -5.04 -5.46
CA PHE A 174 -5.89 -4.49 -4.47
C PHE A 174 -4.51 -5.10 -4.68
N HIS A 175 -3.50 -4.37 -4.25
CA HIS A 175 -2.11 -4.79 -4.27
C HIS A 175 -1.48 -4.48 -2.93
N PHE A 176 -0.73 -5.44 -2.40
CA PHE A 176 0.10 -5.18 -1.24
C PHE A 176 1.29 -4.32 -1.66
N THR A 177 1.67 -3.36 -0.80
CA THR A 177 2.78 -2.44 -1.04
C THR A 177 3.71 -2.41 0.15
N ASP A 178 4.99 -2.19 -0.12
CA ASP A 178 6.00 -1.96 0.93
C ASP A 178 6.06 -0.47 1.34
N ASN A 179 5.38 0.41 0.57
CA ASN A 179 5.37 1.84 0.83
C ASN A 179 4.16 2.24 1.68
N LEU A 180 4.43 2.69 2.90
CA LEU A 180 3.40 3.15 3.83
C LEU A 180 2.64 4.39 3.31
N LEU A 181 3.28 5.29 2.57
CA LEU A 181 2.61 6.45 1.98
C LEU A 181 1.60 6.07 0.89
N GLU A 182 1.75 4.89 0.31
CA GLU A 182 0.76 4.34 -0.62
C GLU A 182 -0.39 3.63 0.07
N HIS A 183 -0.32 3.41 1.38
CA HIS A 183 -1.39 2.74 2.09
C HIS A 183 -2.75 3.43 1.82
N LEU A 184 -3.71 2.65 1.37
CA LEU A 184 -5.07 3.05 0.95
C LEU A 184 -5.14 3.97 -0.28
N ARG A 185 -4.04 4.11 -1.02
CA ARG A 185 -4.04 4.92 -2.24
C ARG A 185 -4.78 4.18 -3.34
N ILE A 186 -5.68 4.90 -4.01
CA ILE A 186 -6.42 4.40 -5.16
C ILE A 186 -5.62 4.73 -6.43
N ARG A 187 -5.10 3.70 -7.12
CA ARG A 187 -4.47 3.81 -8.43
C ARG A 187 -5.48 3.43 -9.51
N ARG A 188 -5.56 4.22 -10.59
CA ARG A 188 -6.34 3.90 -11.78
C ARG A 188 -5.39 3.50 -12.90
N GLY A 189 -5.48 2.24 -13.34
CA GLY A 189 -4.68 1.72 -14.43
C GLY A 189 -5.14 2.20 -15.81
N HIS A 190 -4.35 1.90 -16.83
CA HIS A 190 -4.61 2.26 -18.23
C HIS A 190 -5.95 1.73 -18.76
N LEU A 191 -6.47 0.64 -18.17
CA LEU A 191 -7.75 0.00 -18.53
C LEU A 191 -8.91 0.33 -17.57
N LYS A 192 -8.82 1.44 -16.82
CA LYS A 192 -9.78 1.81 -15.74
C LYS A 192 -9.88 0.80 -14.60
N GLU A 193 -8.99 -0.18 -14.55
CA GLU A 193 -8.84 -1.03 -13.38
C GLU A 193 -8.48 -0.16 -12.18
N THR A 194 -9.30 -0.25 -11.14
CA THR A 194 -9.06 0.48 -9.91
C THR A 194 -8.39 -0.46 -8.93
N THR A 195 -7.21 -0.06 -8.49
CA THR A 195 -6.35 -0.81 -7.58
C THR A 195 -6.18 -0.04 -6.29
N ILE A 196 -6.46 -0.68 -5.16
CA ILE A 196 -6.17 -0.13 -3.83
C ILE A 196 -4.85 -0.69 -3.34
N MET A 197 -3.93 0.18 -2.95
CA MET A 197 -2.65 -0.22 -2.38
C MET A 197 -2.81 -0.44 -0.87
N ILE A 198 -2.29 -1.54 -0.32
CA ILE A 198 -2.37 -1.88 1.11
C ILE A 198 -0.97 -2.17 1.64
N CYS A 199 -0.43 -1.26 2.45
CA CYS A 199 0.80 -1.56 3.19
C CYS A 199 0.57 -2.75 4.13
N HIS A 200 1.48 -3.72 4.19
CA HIS A 200 1.26 -4.95 4.97
C HIS A 200 2.25 -5.15 6.12
N HIS A 201 3.24 -4.29 6.35
CA HIS A 201 4.30 -4.51 7.34
C HIS A 201 3.86 -4.29 8.80
N ALA A 202 2.87 -5.05 9.26
CA ALA A 202 2.32 -4.95 10.60
C ALA A 202 3.35 -5.22 11.71
N THR A 203 4.22 -6.22 11.55
CA THR A 203 5.28 -6.55 12.52
C THR A 203 6.26 -5.39 12.66
N THR A 204 6.63 -4.75 11.54
CA THR A 204 7.51 -3.57 11.55
C THR A 204 6.85 -2.39 12.25
N LEU A 205 5.59 -2.11 11.92
CA LEU A 205 4.82 -1.02 12.53
C LEU A 205 4.67 -1.20 14.05
N ASP A 206 4.32 -2.40 14.50
CA ASP A 206 4.17 -2.71 15.93
C ASP A 206 5.46 -2.45 16.73
N ARG A 207 6.62 -2.74 16.13
CA ARG A 207 7.93 -2.51 16.74
C ARG A 207 8.37 -1.04 16.76
N LEU A 208 7.79 -0.22 15.89
CA LEU A 208 8.05 1.22 15.85
C LEU A 208 7.21 1.99 16.89
N ARG A 209 6.28 1.33 17.59
CA ARG A 209 5.52 1.93 18.71
C ARG A 209 6.47 2.38 19.83
N GLY A 210 6.21 3.57 20.38
CA GLY A 210 7.01 4.17 21.45
C GLY A 210 8.44 4.51 21.05
N TYR A 211 8.77 4.35 19.75
CA TYR A 211 10.14 4.53 19.29
C TYR A 211 10.46 6.02 19.03
N PHE A 212 9.45 6.79 18.61
CA PHE A 212 9.63 8.17 18.17
C PHE A 212 9.06 9.20 19.14
N ASP A 213 9.41 9.10 20.42
CA ASP A 213 8.99 10.08 21.42
C ASP A 213 9.60 11.47 21.12
N GLY A 214 8.73 12.43 20.77
CA GLY A 214 9.04 13.88 20.77
C GLY A 214 9.55 14.51 19.46
N ASP A 215 9.80 13.73 18.40
CA ASP A 215 10.42 14.23 17.16
C ASP A 215 9.42 14.51 16.00
N TRP A 216 8.12 14.29 16.22
CA TRP A 216 7.08 14.49 15.20
C TRP A 216 6.55 15.93 15.14
N PRO A 217 6.01 16.36 13.98
CA PRO A 217 5.36 17.65 13.86
C PRO A 217 4.28 17.86 14.92
N PRO A 218 4.08 19.10 15.41
CA PRO A 218 3.02 19.40 16.35
C PRO A 218 1.66 18.88 15.85
N GLY A 219 1.00 18.05 16.67
CA GLY A 219 -0.27 17.43 16.33
C GLY A 219 -0.15 16.10 15.56
N PHE A 220 1.04 15.64 15.21
CA PHE A 220 1.29 14.29 14.70
C PHE A 220 1.79 13.41 15.84
N ASP A 221 1.03 12.38 16.19
CA ASP A 221 1.40 11.39 17.19
C ASP A 221 1.68 10.07 16.47
N SER A 222 2.93 9.59 16.56
CA SER A 222 3.37 8.38 15.87
C SER A 222 2.67 7.13 16.36
N ASP A 223 2.40 7.03 17.66
CA ASP A 223 1.76 5.84 18.21
C ASP A 223 0.31 5.80 17.76
N THR A 224 -0.37 6.95 17.77
CA THR A 224 -1.70 7.07 17.18
C THR A 224 -1.69 6.74 15.68
N PHE A 225 -0.68 7.19 14.91
CA PHE A 225 -0.56 6.89 13.48
C PHE A 225 -0.32 5.40 13.21
N ILE A 226 0.58 4.78 13.97
CA ILE A 226 0.87 3.35 13.88
C ILE A 226 -0.37 2.53 14.26
N ASP A 227 -1.03 2.87 15.37
CA ASP A 227 -2.24 2.21 15.84
C ASP A 227 -3.36 2.31 14.83
N GLU A 228 -3.55 3.49 14.25
CA GLU A 228 -4.54 3.68 13.20
C GLU A 228 -4.21 2.85 11.96
N THR A 229 -2.94 2.79 11.54
CA THR A 229 -2.50 1.96 10.42
C THR A 229 -2.72 0.47 10.71
N LEU A 230 -2.46 0.00 11.92
CA LEU A 230 -2.75 -1.38 12.30
C LEU A 230 -4.26 -1.65 12.34
N ASN A 231 -5.06 -0.69 12.77
CA ASN A 231 -6.52 -0.75 12.75
C ASN A 231 -7.09 -0.76 11.32
N THR A 232 -6.47 -0.11 10.34
CA THR A 232 -6.91 -0.21 8.93
C THR A 232 -6.62 -1.60 8.35
N LEU A 233 -5.51 -2.24 8.76
CA LEU A 233 -5.25 -3.63 8.41
C LEU A 233 -6.28 -4.56 9.03
N ALA A 234 -6.62 -4.37 10.31
CA ALA A 234 -7.68 -5.12 10.97
C ALA A 234 -9.05 -4.95 10.29
N LEU A 235 -9.34 -3.73 9.84
CA LEU A 235 -10.59 -3.38 9.16
C LEU A 235 -10.70 -4.06 7.79
N LEU A 236 -9.62 -3.99 7.00
CA LEU A 236 -9.62 -4.42 5.61
C LEU A 236 -9.27 -5.89 5.45
N ILE A 237 -8.29 -6.41 6.19
CA ILE A 237 -7.85 -7.79 6.09
C ILE A 237 -8.66 -8.60 7.10
N PRO A 238 -9.57 -9.48 6.63
CA PRO A 238 -10.42 -10.22 7.54
C PRO A 238 -9.58 -11.15 8.43
N ASN A 239 -9.86 -11.12 9.74
CA ASN A 239 -9.25 -12.02 10.72
C ASN A 239 -9.82 -13.45 10.56
N GLU A 240 -9.07 -14.48 10.98
CA GLU A 240 -9.47 -15.90 10.96
C GLU A 240 -10.88 -16.14 11.49
N GLN A 241 -11.30 -15.41 12.53
CA GLN A 241 -12.65 -15.53 13.11
C GLN A 241 -13.77 -15.10 12.15
N TYR A 242 -13.53 -14.11 11.27
CA TYR A 242 -14.52 -13.66 10.29
C TYR A 242 -14.55 -14.56 9.05
N ILE A 243 -13.39 -15.07 8.63
CA ILE A 243 -13.26 -15.87 7.39
C ILE A 243 -13.86 -17.28 7.54
N MET A 244 -13.98 -17.82 8.76
CA MET A 244 -14.60 -19.12 9.00
C MET A 244 -16.00 -19.28 8.37
N HIS A 245 -16.72 -18.17 8.14
CA HIS A 245 -18.06 -18.22 7.53
C HIS A 245 -18.07 -18.38 6.00
N THR A 246 -16.94 -18.23 5.30
CA THR A 246 -16.86 -18.44 3.84
C THR A 246 -15.56 -19.14 3.43
N ARG A 247 -15.64 -20.48 3.25
CA ARG A 247 -14.54 -21.33 2.72
C ARG A 247 -13.90 -20.79 1.44
N THR A 248 -14.66 -20.07 0.63
CA THR A 248 -14.20 -19.41 -0.61
C THR A 248 -13.29 -18.21 -0.35
N ALA A 249 -13.58 -17.38 0.65
CA ALA A 249 -12.73 -16.25 1.04
C ALA A 249 -11.38 -16.75 1.58
N TRP A 250 -11.40 -17.83 2.38
CA TRP A 250 -10.19 -18.47 2.90
C TRP A 250 -9.28 -19.01 1.79
N SER A 251 -9.85 -19.78 0.88
CA SER A 251 -9.11 -20.34 -0.26
C SER A 251 -8.52 -19.26 -1.14
N TRP A 252 -9.26 -18.17 -1.35
CA TRP A 252 -8.80 -17.07 -2.17
C TRP A 252 -7.65 -16.32 -1.49
N TYR A 253 -7.80 -15.92 -0.22
CA TYR A 253 -6.74 -15.19 0.49
C TYR A 253 -5.46 -16.04 0.55
N GLY A 254 -5.58 -17.33 0.86
CA GLY A 254 -4.46 -18.26 0.81
C GLY A 254 -3.81 -18.36 -0.57
N SER A 255 -4.58 -18.39 -1.65
CA SER A 255 -4.03 -18.37 -3.02
C SER A 255 -3.34 -17.05 -3.36
N GLU A 256 -3.84 -15.93 -2.85
CA GLU A 256 -3.22 -14.62 -3.05
C GLU A 256 -1.88 -14.57 -2.30
N MET A 257 -1.85 -14.98 -1.02
CA MET A 257 -0.62 -15.07 -0.22
C MET A 257 0.42 -15.99 -0.88
N GLU A 258 -0.01 -17.12 -1.44
CA GLU A 258 0.89 -18.04 -2.13
C GLU A 258 1.40 -17.45 -3.45
N GLY A 259 0.56 -16.70 -4.18
CA GLY A 259 0.98 -15.93 -5.35
C GLY A 259 2.10 -14.96 -5.00
N TYR A 260 1.95 -14.16 -3.94
CA TYR A 260 3.01 -13.24 -3.49
C TYR A 260 4.29 -13.96 -3.06
N ARG A 261 4.19 -15.13 -2.42
CA ARG A 261 5.35 -15.99 -2.11
C ARG A 261 6.10 -16.44 -3.36
N GLN A 262 5.40 -16.78 -4.44
CA GLN A 262 6.02 -17.19 -5.71
C GLN A 262 6.79 -16.05 -6.39
N TYR A 263 6.39 -14.79 -6.14
CA TYR A 263 7.12 -13.60 -6.60
C TYR A 263 8.25 -13.17 -5.65
N GLY A 264 8.54 -13.96 -4.61
CA GLY A 264 9.72 -13.83 -3.76
C GLY A 264 9.51 -13.08 -2.44
N GLU A 265 8.29 -12.62 -2.13
CA GLU A 265 8.02 -11.81 -0.94
C GLU A 265 6.82 -12.37 -0.15
N PRO A 266 7.06 -13.04 0.99
CA PRO A 266 5.98 -13.45 1.87
C PRO A 266 5.36 -12.20 2.49
N LEU A 267 4.05 -12.07 2.36
CA LEU A 267 3.27 -11.09 3.09
C LEU A 267 3.50 -11.27 4.59
N ASP A 268 3.46 -10.15 5.31
CA ASP A 268 3.58 -10.16 6.77
C ASP A 268 2.40 -10.93 7.37
N GLY A 269 2.70 -12.05 8.03
CA GLY A 269 1.69 -12.91 8.62
C GLY A 269 0.92 -12.24 9.75
N GLU A 270 1.47 -11.19 10.36
CA GLU A 270 0.78 -10.44 11.41
C GLU A 270 -0.25 -9.46 10.87
N ALA A 271 -0.19 -9.07 9.58
CA ALA A 271 -1.17 -8.15 8.99
C ALA A 271 -2.63 -8.62 9.13
N ARG A 272 -2.85 -9.94 9.25
CA ARG A 272 -4.16 -10.58 9.50
C ARG A 272 -4.51 -10.75 10.99
N ASN A 273 -3.51 -10.74 11.86
CA ASN A 273 -3.63 -11.06 13.30
C ASN A 273 -3.79 -9.80 14.16
N GLN A 274 -4.31 -8.72 13.57
CA GLN A 274 -4.48 -7.46 14.27
C GLN A 274 -5.54 -7.59 15.36
N ARG A 275 -5.17 -7.18 16.58
CA ARG A 275 -5.96 -7.36 17.80
C ARG A 275 -7.00 -6.25 18.02
N TYR A 276 -6.74 -5.08 17.47
CA TYR A 276 -7.59 -3.90 17.63
C TYR A 276 -8.40 -3.69 16.35
N LEU A 277 -9.73 -3.70 16.50
CA LEU A 277 -10.65 -3.37 15.43
C LEU A 277 -11.65 -2.36 15.99
N THR A 278 -11.46 -1.10 15.63
CA THR A 278 -12.55 -0.13 15.65
C THR A 278 -13.13 -0.02 14.24
N ARG A 279 -14.44 0.19 14.14
CA ARG A 279 -15.11 0.51 12.87
C ARG A 279 -15.58 1.96 12.83
N ARG A 280 -15.44 2.70 13.94
CA ARG A 280 -15.90 4.08 14.06
C ARG A 280 -15.02 4.95 13.18
N ILE A 281 -15.64 5.67 12.26
CA ILE A 281 -14.93 6.48 11.27
C ILE A 281 -14.09 7.59 11.95
N GLN A 282 -14.58 8.11 13.07
CA GLN A 282 -13.93 9.15 13.86
C GLN A 282 -12.61 8.72 14.52
N ASP A 283 -12.41 7.42 14.74
CA ASP A 283 -11.16 6.89 15.33
C ASP A 283 -10.02 6.87 14.31
N TYR A 284 -10.34 7.11 13.04
CA TYR A 284 -9.37 7.27 11.97
C TYR A 284 -9.12 8.77 11.74
N ARG A 285 -7.95 9.25 12.13
CA ARG A 285 -7.50 10.64 11.93
C ARG A 285 -6.65 10.78 10.66
N PHE A 286 -5.73 9.87 10.42
CA PHE A 286 -4.73 9.92 9.35
C PHE A 286 -5.25 9.30 8.03
N TRP A 287 -5.99 8.21 8.13
CA TRP A 287 -6.41 7.37 7.00
C TRP A 287 -7.88 7.55 6.61
N ARG A 288 -8.68 8.19 7.47
CA ARG A 288 -10.13 8.39 7.27
C ARG A 288 -10.50 8.89 5.89
N HIS A 289 -9.79 9.90 5.38
CA HIS A 289 -10.14 10.44 4.06
C HIS A 289 -10.01 9.37 2.96
N ARG A 290 -8.94 8.58 2.97
CA ARG A 290 -8.72 7.50 1.99
C ARG A 290 -9.71 6.35 2.20
N LEU A 291 -9.98 5.97 3.44
CA LEU A 291 -10.99 4.95 3.76
C LEU A 291 -12.37 5.34 3.25
N LEU A 292 -12.81 6.59 3.46
CA LEU A 292 -14.10 7.09 2.95
C LEU A 292 -14.15 7.12 1.42
N GLN A 293 -13.04 7.47 0.76
CA GLN A 293 -12.96 7.38 -0.71
C GLN A 293 -13.10 5.93 -1.19
N ILE A 294 -12.46 4.98 -0.51
CA ILE A 294 -12.56 3.56 -0.83
C ILE A 294 -13.99 3.07 -0.57
N GLU A 295 -14.61 3.43 0.54
CA GLU A 295 -15.99 3.05 0.87
C GLU A 295 -16.96 3.59 -0.18
N LYS A 296 -16.85 4.87 -0.55
CA LYS A 296 -17.63 5.46 -1.63
C LYS A 296 -17.41 4.74 -2.96
N LEU A 297 -16.16 4.42 -3.30
CA LEU A 297 -15.83 3.66 -4.51
C LEU A 297 -16.49 2.27 -4.50
N VAL A 298 -16.49 1.61 -3.34
CA VAL A 298 -17.11 0.29 -3.12
C VAL A 298 -18.63 0.39 -3.25
N ASP A 299 -19.25 1.44 -2.75
CA ASP A 299 -20.70 1.66 -2.85
C ASP A 299 -21.15 2.01 -4.28
N GLU A 300 -20.32 2.74 -5.02
CA GLU A 300 -20.54 3.08 -6.43
C GLU A 300 -20.26 1.90 -7.38
N SER A 301 -19.36 1.00 -7.01
CA SER A 301 -18.97 -0.14 -7.85
C SER A 301 -20.10 -1.16 -8.03
N ALA A 302 -20.29 -1.60 -9.28
CA ALA A 302 -21.28 -2.61 -9.61
C ALA A 302 -20.79 -4.01 -9.22
N PRO A 303 -21.67 -4.86 -8.64
CA PRO A 303 -21.33 -6.25 -8.35
C PRO A 303 -21.05 -7.04 -9.64
N LYS A 304 -20.13 -8.02 -9.58
CA LYS A 304 -19.62 -8.79 -10.73
C LYS A 304 -20.66 -9.61 -11.51
N GLY A 305 -21.90 -9.74 -11.03
CA GLY A 305 -22.95 -10.49 -11.74
C GLY A 305 -24.38 -10.20 -11.25
N LEU A 306 -25.37 -10.54 -12.08
CA LEU A 306 -26.81 -10.34 -11.78
C LEU A 306 -27.26 -11.09 -10.51
N PHE A 307 -26.68 -12.26 -10.24
CA PHE A 307 -26.96 -13.01 -9.02
C PHE A 307 -26.46 -12.31 -7.76
N ASP A 308 -25.24 -11.77 -7.81
CA ASP A 308 -24.65 -10.99 -6.72
C ASP A 308 -25.38 -9.65 -6.55
N TRP A 309 -25.71 -8.98 -7.66
CA TRP A 309 -26.54 -7.78 -7.68
C TRP A 309 -27.90 -7.98 -7.00
N SER A 310 -28.63 -9.05 -7.35
CA SER A 310 -29.94 -9.35 -6.76
C SER A 310 -29.85 -9.71 -5.27
N ARG A 311 -28.70 -10.23 -4.82
CA ARG A 311 -28.48 -10.66 -3.43
C ARG A 311 -28.12 -9.48 -2.54
N GLU A 312 -27.37 -8.53 -3.07
CA GLU A 312 -26.86 -7.37 -2.32
C GLU A 312 -27.83 -6.19 -2.29
N ARG A 313 -28.57 -5.91 -3.38
CA ARG A 313 -29.41 -4.70 -3.46
C ARG A 313 -30.89 -4.89 -3.15
N LEU A 314 -31.43 -6.10 -3.28
CA LEU A 314 -32.87 -6.31 -3.18
C LEU A 314 -33.24 -6.94 -1.83
N LYS A 315 -34.12 -6.27 -1.08
CA LYS A 315 -34.70 -6.86 0.15
C LYS A 315 -35.61 -8.02 -0.25
N GLY A 316 -35.80 -9.01 0.63
CA GLY A 316 -36.34 -10.34 0.29
C GLY A 316 -37.52 -10.38 -0.70
N ARG A 317 -38.53 -9.50 -0.55
CA ARG A 317 -39.69 -9.44 -1.45
C ARG A 317 -39.36 -8.92 -2.85
N GLU A 318 -38.47 -7.93 -2.95
CA GLU A 318 -38.02 -7.34 -4.23
C GLU A 318 -37.15 -8.34 -5.00
N ARG A 319 -36.40 -9.18 -4.29
CA ARG A 319 -35.58 -10.25 -4.88
C ARG A 319 -36.46 -11.29 -5.58
N TYR A 320 -37.60 -11.65 -4.99
CA TYR A 320 -38.56 -12.56 -5.62
C TYR A 320 -39.17 -11.95 -6.88
N ALA A 321 -39.62 -10.69 -6.82
CA ALA A 321 -40.17 -9.99 -7.97
C ALA A 321 -39.17 -9.89 -9.14
N PHE A 322 -37.90 -9.60 -8.85
CA PHE A 322 -36.83 -9.59 -9.85
C PHE A 322 -36.64 -10.96 -10.51
N TRP A 323 -36.50 -12.04 -9.73
CA TRP A 323 -36.34 -13.38 -10.30
C TRP A 323 -37.56 -13.84 -11.08
N MET A 324 -38.77 -13.46 -10.66
CA MET A 324 -39.99 -13.72 -11.43
C MET A 324 -39.99 -12.97 -12.77
N ALA A 325 -39.52 -11.72 -12.81
CA ALA A 325 -39.40 -10.97 -14.06
C ALA A 325 -38.34 -11.58 -14.99
N VAL A 326 -37.19 -12.00 -14.46
CA VAL A 326 -36.11 -12.61 -15.26
C VAL A 326 -36.53 -14.00 -15.77
N LEU A 327 -37.01 -14.87 -14.88
CA LEU A 327 -37.40 -16.23 -15.24
C LEU A 327 -38.66 -16.25 -16.11
N GLY A 328 -39.69 -15.50 -15.71
CA GLY A 328 -40.97 -15.46 -16.41
C GLY A 328 -40.93 -14.64 -17.69
N GLY A 329 -40.18 -13.53 -17.70
CA GLY A 329 -40.16 -12.60 -18.83
C GLY A 329 -39.06 -12.86 -19.86
N ILE A 330 -37.93 -13.46 -19.46
CA ILE A 330 -36.78 -13.65 -20.36
C ILE A 330 -36.52 -15.13 -20.59
N ALA A 331 -36.32 -15.93 -19.53
CA ALA A 331 -35.88 -17.32 -19.66
C ALA A 331 -36.97 -18.23 -20.25
N LEU A 332 -38.21 -18.12 -19.76
CA LEU A 332 -39.30 -18.96 -20.25
C LEU A 332 -39.67 -18.65 -21.72
N PRO A 333 -39.81 -17.39 -22.16
CA PRO A 333 -40.09 -17.09 -23.57
C PRO A 333 -38.97 -17.49 -24.51
N THR A 334 -37.69 -17.32 -24.12
CA THR A 334 -36.57 -17.78 -24.95
C THR A 334 -36.51 -19.30 -25.06
N LEU A 335 -36.77 -20.04 -23.98
CA LEU A 335 -36.86 -21.51 -24.02
C LEU A 335 -37.99 -21.98 -24.96
N LEU A 336 -39.17 -21.37 -24.86
CA LEU A 336 -40.31 -21.70 -25.72
C LEU A 336 -40.02 -21.38 -27.19
N ALA A 337 -39.37 -20.25 -27.47
CA ALA A 337 -38.93 -19.91 -28.81
C ALA A 337 -37.92 -20.92 -29.38
N LEU A 338 -36.99 -21.41 -28.55
CA LEU A 338 -36.03 -22.44 -28.94
C LEU A 338 -36.69 -23.80 -29.19
N LEU A 339 -37.67 -24.19 -28.37
CA LEU A 339 -38.42 -25.42 -28.58
C LEU A 339 -39.29 -25.34 -29.84
N ALA A 340 -39.86 -24.17 -30.14
CA ALA A 340 -40.65 -23.94 -31.35
C ALA A 340 -39.82 -24.00 -32.65
N LEU A 341 -38.48 -23.85 -32.57
CA LEU A 341 -37.58 -24.01 -33.72
C LEU A 341 -37.38 -25.48 -34.12
N ILE A 342 -37.52 -26.43 -33.19
CA ILE A 342 -37.25 -27.86 -33.45
C ILE A 342 -38.22 -28.40 -34.54
N PRO A 343 -39.55 -28.23 -34.43
CA PRO A 343 -40.48 -28.68 -35.47
C PRO A 343 -40.24 -28.00 -36.83
N SER A 344 -39.87 -26.72 -36.83
CA SER A 344 -39.61 -25.95 -38.05
C SER A 344 -38.41 -26.49 -38.83
N ILE A 345 -37.39 -26.98 -38.14
CA ILE A 345 -36.21 -27.60 -38.77
C ILE A 345 -36.58 -28.96 -39.36
N PHE A 346 -37.37 -29.78 -38.66
CA PHE A 346 -37.82 -31.08 -39.19
C PHE A 346 -38.66 -30.92 -40.47
N GLN A 347 -39.56 -29.93 -40.51
CA GLN A 347 -40.37 -29.66 -41.72
C GLN A 347 -39.54 -29.16 -42.90
N ALA A 348 -38.43 -28.45 -42.65
CA ALA A 348 -37.52 -27.98 -43.70
C ALA A 348 -36.57 -29.07 -44.24
N VAL A 349 -36.44 -30.20 -43.53
CA VAL A 349 -35.61 -31.34 -43.97
C VAL A 349 -36.43 -32.38 -44.74
N GLU A 350 -37.74 -32.46 -44.50
CA GLU A 350 -38.66 -33.30 -45.27
C GLU A 350 -39.19 -32.67 -46.58
N SER A 351 -38.97 -31.36 -46.78
CA SER A 351 -39.25 -30.63 -48.03
C SER A 351 -38.02 -30.60 -48.94
#